data_AF-A0A1F4HFE4-F1
#
_entry.id   AF-A0A1F4HFE4-F1
#
_cell.length_a   1.000
_cell.length_b   1.000
_cell.length_c   1.000
_cell.angle_alpha   90.00
_cell.angle_beta   90.00
_cell.angle_gamma   90.00
#
_symmetry.space_group_name_H-M   'P 1'
#
loop_
_entity.id
_entity.type
_entity.pdbx_description
1 polymer ?
#
loop_
_entity_poly.entity_id
_entity_poly.type
_entity_poly.pdbx_seq_one_letter_code
_entity_poly.pdbx_strand_id
1 'polypeptide(L)'
;MRSAYEAGAAVVTPHPRAHALYADKRNLVTMSDEASLAALGVSEPARAVLARGVPRTVQVSPERAADLWERRRTLFFKPAASYGSKAAYRGDKLTRRVWQDILAGDYVAQALVPPSERVVNVDGGETDLKLDVRAYAYGGQIQLLAARLYQGQTTNFRTSGGGFAPVFLVREPQVSPGACRPA
;
A
#
# COMPACT_ATOMS: atom_id res chain seq x y z
N MET A 1 -28.91 -13.26 1.99
CA MET A 1 -27.43 -13.38 1.93
C MET A 1 -26.81 -13.51 3.31
N ARG A 2 -26.94 -12.52 4.22
CA ARG A 2 -26.42 -12.63 5.60
C ARG A 2 -26.89 -13.89 6.33
N SER A 3 -28.21 -14.10 6.40
CA SER A 3 -28.81 -15.26 7.07
C SER A 3 -28.33 -16.60 6.50
N ALA A 4 -28.16 -16.70 5.17
CA ALA A 4 -27.64 -17.90 4.52
C ALA A 4 -26.17 -18.17 4.85
N TYR A 5 -25.34 -17.13 4.99
CA TYR A 5 -23.95 -17.26 5.46
C TYR A 5 -23.89 -17.67 6.94
N GLU A 6 -24.69 -17.00 7.79
CA GLU A 6 -24.75 -17.29 9.24
C GLU A 6 -25.29 -18.71 9.51
N ALA A 7 -26.20 -19.21 8.68
CA ALA A 7 -26.74 -20.56 8.77
C ALA A 7 -25.89 -21.65 8.06
N GLY A 8 -24.73 -21.29 7.49
CA GLY A 8 -23.89 -22.22 6.73
C GLY A 8 -24.50 -22.75 5.43
N ALA A 9 -25.59 -22.14 4.95
CA ALA A 9 -26.33 -22.53 3.75
C ALA A 9 -25.69 -22.02 2.44
N ALA A 10 -24.61 -21.24 2.52
CA ALA A 10 -23.87 -20.75 1.36
C ALA A 10 -22.38 -20.56 1.67
N VAL A 11 -21.52 -20.87 0.70
CA VAL A 11 -20.11 -20.49 0.72
C VAL A 11 -19.97 -19.09 0.13
N VAL A 12 -19.47 -18.14 0.94
CA VAL A 12 -19.29 -16.75 0.52
C VAL A 12 -17.82 -16.48 0.23
N THR A 13 -17.53 -16.06 -1.00
CA THR A 13 -16.19 -15.62 -1.42
C THR A 13 -16.25 -14.22 -2.02
N PRO A 14 -15.35 -13.28 -1.64
CA PRO A 14 -14.32 -13.43 -0.62
C PRO A 14 -14.93 -13.56 0.79
N HIS A 15 -14.26 -14.34 1.66
CA HIS A 15 -14.76 -14.61 3.00
C HIS A 15 -14.88 -13.31 3.82
N PRO A 16 -16.03 -12.97 4.43
CA PRO A 16 -16.23 -11.71 5.14
C PRO A 16 -15.17 -11.42 6.22
N ARG A 17 -14.77 -12.46 6.97
CA ARG A 17 -13.66 -12.39 7.93
C ARG A 17 -12.33 -11.96 7.30
N ALA A 18 -12.01 -12.41 6.08
CA ALA A 18 -10.75 -12.03 5.42
C ALA A 18 -10.75 -10.53 5.11
N HIS A 19 -11.87 -9.98 4.65
CA HIS A 19 -12.01 -8.54 4.46
C HIS A 19 -11.87 -7.79 5.80
N ALA A 20 -12.57 -8.24 6.85
CA ALA A 20 -12.50 -7.61 8.17
C ALA A 20 -11.08 -7.62 8.76
N LEU A 21 -10.33 -8.71 8.57
CA LEU A 21 -8.97 -8.85 9.08
C LEU A 21 -7.95 -8.07 8.26
N TYR A 22 -8.00 -8.12 6.93
CA TYR A 22 -6.91 -7.59 6.08
C TYR A 22 -7.15 -6.19 5.54
N ALA A 23 -8.40 -5.72 5.44
CA ALA A 23 -8.71 -4.41 4.86
C ALA A 23 -8.50 -3.25 5.85
N ASP A 24 -8.40 -3.54 7.15
CA ASP A 24 -8.19 -2.54 8.18
C ASP A 24 -6.76 -1.97 8.13
N LYS A 25 -6.66 -0.66 7.84
CA LYS A 25 -5.36 0.01 7.73
C LYS A 25 -4.65 0.18 9.06
N ARG A 26 -5.32 -0.03 10.20
CA ARG A 26 -4.67 -0.06 11.52
C ARG A 26 -3.64 -1.17 11.62
N ASN A 27 -3.78 -2.25 10.85
CA ASN A 27 -2.75 -3.28 10.73
C ASN A 27 -1.41 -2.73 10.26
N LEU A 28 -1.40 -1.66 9.44
CA LEU A 28 -0.18 -1.01 8.97
C LEU A 28 0.60 -0.34 10.11
N VAL A 29 -0.09 0.06 11.19
CA VAL A 29 0.57 0.58 12.40
C VAL A 29 1.49 -0.49 12.97
N THR A 30 0.94 -1.68 13.23
CA THR A 30 1.69 -2.84 13.73
C THR A 30 2.74 -3.33 12.72
N MET A 31 2.38 -3.47 11.44
CA MET A 31 3.30 -3.95 10.40
C MET A 31 4.49 -3.02 10.14
N SER A 32 4.41 -1.75 10.54
CA SER A 32 5.49 -0.77 10.40
C SER A 32 6.24 -0.50 11.72
N ASP A 33 5.94 -1.25 12.77
CA ASP A 33 6.54 -1.10 14.10
C ASP A 33 7.32 -2.37 14.49
N GLU A 34 8.65 -2.27 14.40
CA GLU A 34 9.53 -3.40 14.63
C GLU A 34 9.40 -4.00 16.03
N ALA A 35 9.28 -3.15 17.05
CA ALA A 35 9.12 -3.59 18.44
C ALA A 35 7.81 -4.38 18.63
N SER A 36 6.71 -3.88 18.05
CA SER A 36 5.43 -4.59 18.05
C SER A 36 5.53 -5.95 17.36
N LEU A 37 6.20 -6.01 16.20
CA LEU A 37 6.40 -7.26 15.47
C LEU A 37 7.28 -8.25 16.25
N ALA A 38 8.32 -7.76 16.93
CA ALA A 38 9.20 -8.57 17.77
C ALA A 38 8.43 -9.18 18.94
N ALA A 39 7.60 -8.39 19.63
CA ALA A 39 6.76 -8.84 20.72
C ALA A 39 5.72 -9.88 20.29
N LEU A 40 5.25 -9.81 19.04
CA LEU A 40 4.35 -10.79 18.44
C LEU A 40 5.06 -12.08 17.96
N GLY A 41 6.39 -12.19 18.14
CA GLY A 41 7.16 -13.35 17.74
C GLY A 41 7.41 -13.46 16.23
N VAL A 42 7.27 -12.36 15.48
CA VAL A 42 7.56 -12.35 14.04
C VAL A 42 9.07 -12.51 13.82
N SER A 43 9.44 -13.48 12.99
CA SER A 43 10.84 -13.78 12.68
C SER A 43 11.59 -12.55 12.16
N GLU A 44 12.89 -12.46 12.47
CA GLU A 44 13.75 -11.37 11.98
C GLU A 44 13.75 -11.23 10.45
N PRO A 45 13.82 -12.31 9.63
CA PRO A 45 13.74 -12.16 8.17
C PRO A 45 12.43 -11.52 7.70
N ALA A 46 11.30 -11.89 8.31
CA ALA A 46 10.01 -11.30 7.98
C ALA A 46 9.92 -9.83 8.40
N ARG A 47 10.44 -9.48 9.59
CA ARG A 47 10.53 -8.09 10.06
C ARG A 47 11.38 -7.24 9.10
N ALA A 48 12.50 -7.75 8.62
CA ALA A 48 13.35 -7.05 7.65
C ALA A 48 12.62 -6.79 6.31
N VAL A 49 11.83 -7.75 5.82
CA VAL A 49 10.99 -7.54 4.62
C VAL A 49 9.95 -6.45 4.85
N LEU A 50 9.24 -6.49 5.99
CA LEU A 50 8.22 -5.50 6.33
C LEU A 50 8.82 -4.09 6.50
N ALA A 51 9.98 -3.96 7.14
CA ALA A 51 10.67 -2.69 7.33
C ALA A 51 11.03 -2.01 5.99
N ARG A 52 11.36 -2.79 4.96
CA ARG A 52 11.65 -2.25 3.60
C ARG A 52 10.38 -1.91 2.82
N GLY A 53 9.29 -2.65 3.04
CA GLY A 53 8.09 -2.58 2.20
C GLY A 53 6.92 -1.79 2.78
N VAL A 54 6.85 -1.62 4.11
CA VAL A 54 5.73 -0.99 4.80
C VAL A 54 6.18 0.35 5.41
N PRO A 55 5.74 1.48 4.85
CA PRO A 55 6.12 2.78 5.39
C PRO A 55 5.59 2.99 6.80
N ARG A 56 6.34 3.75 7.62
CA ARG A 56 5.95 4.07 8.99
C ARG A 56 4.54 4.61 9.04
N THR A 57 3.69 3.97 9.84
CA THR A 57 2.27 4.31 9.98
C THR A 57 1.94 4.46 11.45
N VAL A 58 1.18 5.49 11.78
CA VAL A 58 0.68 5.75 13.13
C VAL A 58 -0.82 6.01 13.08
N GLN A 59 -1.52 5.64 14.15
CA GLN A 59 -2.91 6.07 14.32
C GLN A 59 -2.96 7.58 14.58
N VAL A 60 -3.92 8.26 13.96
CA VAL A 60 -4.20 9.66 14.26
C VAL A 60 -4.94 9.71 15.59
N SER A 61 -4.47 10.57 16.49
CA SER A 61 -5.10 10.79 17.79
C SER A 61 -4.93 12.25 18.22
N PRO A 62 -5.75 12.75 19.17
CA PRO A 62 -5.62 14.11 19.69
C PRO A 62 -4.22 14.41 20.25
N GLU A 63 -3.58 13.44 20.90
CA GLU A 63 -2.26 13.60 21.53
C GLU A 63 -1.16 13.80 20.48
N ARG A 64 -1.35 13.22 19.29
CA ARG A 64 -0.39 13.32 18.16
C ARG A 64 -0.74 14.46 17.21
N ALA A 65 -1.85 15.17 17.42
CA ALA A 65 -2.41 16.08 16.43
C ALA A 65 -1.46 17.22 16.05
N ALA A 66 -0.79 17.83 17.03
CA ALA A 66 0.14 18.94 16.78
C ALA A 66 1.33 18.50 15.91
N ASP A 67 1.99 17.40 16.29
CA ASP A 67 3.09 16.80 15.52
C ASP A 67 2.63 16.43 14.11
N LEU A 68 1.57 15.62 13.98
CA LEU A 68 1.08 15.16 12.68
C LEU A 68 0.71 16.32 11.75
N TRP A 69 0.17 17.42 12.28
CA TRP A 69 -0.11 18.62 11.52
C TRP A 69 1.16 19.33 11.04
N GLU A 70 2.18 19.44 11.90
CA GLU A 70 3.45 20.08 11.57
C GLU A 70 4.14 19.37 10.40
N ARG A 71 4.36 18.05 10.53
CA ARG A 71 4.99 17.20 9.50
C ARG A 71 4.03 16.71 8.41
N ARG A 72 2.80 17.21 8.34
CA ARG A 72 1.76 16.71 7.40
C ARG A 72 2.24 16.59 5.95
N ARG A 73 3.11 17.48 5.47
CA ARG A 73 3.58 17.47 4.07
C ARG A 73 4.33 16.19 3.69
N THR A 74 4.86 15.46 4.67
CA THR A 74 5.55 14.17 4.49
C THR A 74 4.64 12.98 4.80
N LEU A 75 3.34 13.21 4.97
CA LEU A 75 2.36 12.21 5.40
C LEU A 75 1.24 12.05 4.38
N PHE A 76 0.63 10.88 4.42
CA PHE A 76 -0.58 10.54 3.69
C PHE A 76 -1.61 9.96 4.68
N PHE A 77 -2.79 10.54 4.72
CA PHE A 77 -3.85 10.24 5.69
C PHE A 77 -4.91 9.34 5.06
N LYS A 78 -5.24 8.23 5.73
CA LYS A 78 -6.16 7.21 5.22
C LYS A 78 -7.17 6.82 6.30
N PRO A 79 -8.47 6.71 5.99
CA PRO A 79 -9.44 6.16 6.94
C PRO A 79 -9.16 4.69 7.19
N ALA A 80 -9.32 4.24 8.44
CA ALA A 80 -9.03 2.87 8.87
C ALA A 80 -9.78 1.83 8.02
N ALA A 81 -11.09 2.01 7.84
CA ALA A 81 -12.00 1.04 7.21
C ALA A 81 -12.57 1.46 5.84
N SER A 82 -11.86 2.27 5.03
CA SER A 82 -12.32 2.66 3.69
C SER A 82 -11.76 1.81 2.54
N TYR A 83 -12.49 1.80 1.41
CA TYR A 83 -12.04 1.21 0.13
C TYR A 83 -12.00 2.27 -0.99
N GLY A 84 -11.31 1.95 -2.08
CA GLY A 84 -11.33 2.76 -3.31
C GLY A 84 -10.75 4.18 -3.17
N SER A 85 -9.80 4.37 -2.25
CA SER A 85 -9.18 5.68 -1.95
C SER A 85 -10.18 6.77 -1.53
N LYS A 86 -11.37 6.39 -1.05
CA LYS A 86 -12.35 7.34 -0.49
C LYS A 86 -11.78 8.00 0.76
N ALA A 87 -11.89 9.33 0.80
CA ALA A 87 -11.43 10.20 1.89
C ALA A 87 -9.95 9.99 2.26
N ALA A 88 -9.11 9.72 1.25
CA ALA A 88 -7.67 9.57 1.41
C ALA A 88 -6.96 10.86 0.98
N TYR A 89 -6.10 11.42 1.84
CA TYR A 89 -5.56 12.76 1.66
C TYR A 89 -4.03 12.77 1.67
N ARG A 90 -3.45 13.44 0.67
CA ARG A 90 -2.07 13.89 0.75
C ARG A 90 -1.97 15.03 1.76
N GLY A 91 -1.01 14.93 2.68
CA GLY A 91 -0.92 15.89 3.77
C GLY A 91 -0.52 17.31 3.34
N ASP A 92 0.19 17.47 2.22
CA ASP A 92 0.50 18.77 1.62
C ASP A 92 -0.71 19.45 0.96
N LYS A 93 -1.82 18.72 0.78
CA LYS A 93 -3.08 19.21 0.21
C LYS A 93 -4.19 19.34 1.26
N LEU A 94 -3.87 19.22 2.54
CA LEU A 94 -4.86 19.34 3.62
C LEU A 94 -5.27 20.79 3.88
N THR A 95 -6.58 20.99 4.00
CA THR A 95 -7.15 22.21 4.58
C THR A 95 -7.37 22.02 6.08
N ARG A 96 -7.56 23.13 6.82
CA ARG A 96 -7.90 23.08 8.24
C ARG A 96 -9.21 22.35 8.51
N ARG A 97 -10.19 22.48 7.62
CA ARG A 97 -11.48 21.76 7.72
C ARG A 97 -11.28 20.25 7.62
N VAL A 98 -10.62 19.79 6.56
CA VAL A 98 -10.35 18.35 6.37
C VAL A 98 -9.52 17.78 7.52
N TRP A 99 -8.62 18.58 8.09
CA TRP A 99 -7.88 18.16 9.28
C TRP A 99 -8.75 17.90 10.49
N GLN A 100 -9.74 18.75 10.76
CA GLN A 100 -10.70 18.50 11.84
C GLN A 100 -11.52 17.23 11.57
N ASP A 101 -11.94 16.99 10.32
CA ASP A 101 -12.63 15.76 9.93
C ASP A 101 -11.75 14.52 10.14
N ILE A 102 -10.44 14.63 9.87
CA ILE A 102 -9.45 13.57 10.11
C ILE A 102 -9.28 13.30 11.61
N LEU A 103 -9.22 14.35 12.44
CA LEU A 103 -9.08 14.20 13.90
C LEU A 103 -10.33 13.63 14.56
N ALA A 104 -11.51 13.95 14.03
CA ALA A 104 -12.78 13.45 14.53
C ALA A 104 -13.10 12.02 14.04
N GLY A 105 -12.36 11.51 13.04
CA GLY A 105 -12.58 10.20 12.44
C GLY A 105 -11.46 9.20 12.72
N ASP A 106 -11.70 7.94 12.37
CA ASP A 106 -10.70 6.88 12.48
C ASP A 106 -9.73 6.90 11.30
N TYR A 107 -8.61 7.59 11.49
CA TYR A 107 -7.56 7.71 10.49
C TYR A 107 -6.23 7.11 10.95
N VAL A 108 -5.44 6.69 9.97
CA VAL A 108 -4.00 6.47 10.11
C VAL A 108 -3.25 7.49 9.28
N ALA A 109 -2.10 7.93 9.77
CA ALA A 109 -1.12 8.73 9.05
C ALA A 109 0.07 7.84 8.69
N GLN A 110 0.36 7.72 7.39
CA GLN A 110 1.47 6.94 6.88
C GLN A 110 2.50 7.87 6.25
N ALA A 111 3.79 7.56 6.40
CA ALA A 111 4.87 8.24 5.70
C ALA A 111 4.60 8.23 4.18
N LEU A 112 4.71 9.40 3.56
CA LEU A 112 4.47 9.56 2.13
C LEU A 112 5.60 8.89 1.35
N VAL A 113 5.24 7.92 0.53
CA VAL A 113 6.13 7.33 -0.48
C VAL A 113 5.72 7.88 -1.85
N PRO A 114 6.61 8.61 -2.54
CA PRO A 114 6.35 9.02 -3.92
C PRO A 114 6.06 7.80 -4.80
N PRO A 115 5.06 7.86 -5.69
CA PRO A 115 4.83 6.79 -6.65
C PRO A 115 6.05 6.65 -7.57
N SER A 116 6.36 5.43 -7.99
CA SER A 116 7.26 5.21 -9.12
C SER A 116 6.61 5.75 -10.40
N GLU A 117 7.42 6.13 -11.38
CA GLU A 117 6.94 6.65 -12.66
C GLU A 117 7.55 5.86 -13.83
N ARG A 118 6.84 5.84 -14.95
CA ARG A 118 7.24 5.15 -16.17
C ARG A 118 6.85 6.01 -17.37
N VAL A 119 7.84 6.26 -18.24
CA VAL A 119 7.60 6.87 -19.54
C VAL A 119 6.90 5.86 -20.46
N VAL A 120 5.80 6.28 -21.07
CA VAL A 120 5.12 5.54 -22.14
C VAL A 120 5.01 6.41 -23.38
N ASN A 121 4.97 5.79 -24.56
CA ASN A 121 4.69 6.49 -25.80
C ASN A 121 3.20 6.35 -26.15
N VAL A 122 2.52 7.48 -26.33
CA VAL A 122 1.11 7.58 -26.70
C VAL A 122 1.04 8.48 -27.91
N ASP A 123 0.52 7.98 -29.03
CA ASP A 123 0.35 8.73 -30.28
C ASP A 123 1.64 9.46 -30.75
N GLY A 124 2.80 8.85 -30.50
CA GLY A 124 4.11 9.41 -30.87
C GLY A 124 4.73 10.34 -29.82
N GLY A 125 3.99 10.71 -28.77
CA GLY A 125 4.47 11.55 -27.68
C GLY A 125 4.85 10.76 -26.42
N GLU A 126 5.92 11.15 -25.75
CA GLU A 126 6.28 10.61 -24.43
C GLU A 126 5.36 11.18 -23.35
N THR A 127 4.93 10.33 -22.43
CA THR A 127 4.09 10.68 -21.29
C THR A 127 4.54 9.95 -20.05
N ASP A 128 4.74 10.68 -18.96
CA ASP A 128 5.03 10.11 -17.65
C ASP A 128 3.74 9.65 -16.97
N LEU A 129 3.70 8.37 -16.61
CA LEU A 129 2.62 7.76 -15.86
C LEU A 129 3.14 7.21 -14.53
N LYS A 130 2.35 7.40 -13.47
CA LYS A 130 2.60 6.75 -12.19
C LYS A 130 2.36 5.26 -12.32
N LEU A 131 3.22 4.49 -11.67
CA LEU A 131 3.21 3.05 -11.66
C LEU A 131 3.03 2.56 -10.22
N ASP A 132 2.09 1.63 -10.05
CA ASP A 132 2.04 0.75 -8.89
C ASP A 132 1.97 -0.71 -9.35
N VAL A 133 2.45 -1.63 -8.50
CA VAL A 133 2.39 -3.07 -8.76
C VAL A 133 1.38 -3.70 -7.82
N ARG A 134 0.48 -4.50 -8.38
CA ARG A 134 -0.52 -5.29 -7.67
C ARG A 134 -0.13 -6.76 -7.68
N ALA A 135 0.06 -7.34 -6.51
CA ALA A 135 0.13 -8.78 -6.32
C ALA A 135 -1.27 -9.33 -5.99
N TYR A 136 -1.73 -10.28 -6.78
CA TYR A 136 -2.91 -11.08 -6.50
C TYR A 136 -2.45 -12.35 -5.81
N ALA A 137 -2.91 -12.58 -4.58
CA ALA A 137 -2.48 -13.70 -3.76
C ALA A 137 -3.65 -14.59 -3.38
N TYR A 138 -3.39 -15.89 -3.34
CA TYR A 138 -4.32 -16.93 -2.89
C TYR A 138 -3.53 -18.04 -2.18
N GLY A 139 -4.04 -18.53 -1.06
CA GLY A 139 -3.35 -19.58 -0.27
C GLY A 139 -1.95 -19.18 0.20
N GLY A 140 -1.70 -17.88 0.44
CA GLY A 140 -0.38 -17.37 0.82
C GLY A 140 0.64 -17.31 -0.33
N GLN A 141 0.24 -17.61 -1.57
CA GLN A 141 1.09 -17.59 -2.75
C GLN A 141 0.65 -16.48 -3.71
N ILE A 142 1.62 -15.83 -4.36
CA ILE A 142 1.36 -14.87 -5.43
C ILE A 142 0.94 -15.65 -6.68
N GLN A 143 -0.24 -15.35 -7.19
CA GLN A 143 -0.81 -15.97 -8.39
C GLN A 143 -0.53 -15.13 -9.64
N LEU A 144 -0.55 -13.80 -9.49
CA LEU A 144 -0.37 -12.86 -10.59
C LEU A 144 0.24 -11.55 -10.07
N LEU A 145 1.08 -10.95 -10.90
CA LEU A 145 1.55 -9.57 -10.76
C LEU A 145 1.02 -8.76 -11.95
N ALA A 146 0.46 -7.59 -11.67
CA ALA A 146 0.06 -6.64 -12.70
C ALA A 146 0.48 -5.23 -12.27
N ALA A 147 1.03 -4.45 -13.19
CA ALA A 147 1.27 -3.04 -12.97
C ALA A 147 0.02 -2.24 -13.37
N ARG A 148 -0.18 -1.10 -12.73
CA ARG A 148 -1.22 -0.13 -13.07
C ARG A 148 -0.55 1.20 -13.37
N LEU A 149 -0.83 1.73 -14.56
CA LEU A 149 -0.34 3.01 -15.05
C LEU A 149 -1.46 4.04 -14.98
N TYR A 150 -1.19 5.20 -14.38
CA TYR A 150 -2.21 6.23 -14.17
C TYR A 150 -1.61 7.64 -13.99
N GLN A 151 -2.46 8.67 -14.11
CA GLN A 151 -2.14 10.04 -13.69
C GLN A 151 -3.01 10.50 -12.52
N GLY A 152 -2.58 11.56 -11.83
CA GLY A 152 -3.30 12.13 -10.70
C GLY A 152 -2.92 11.51 -9.35
N GLN A 153 -3.75 11.75 -8.34
CA GLN A 153 -3.49 11.30 -6.96
C GLN A 153 -3.93 9.85 -6.71
N THR A 154 -5.01 9.42 -7.35
CA THR A 154 -5.58 8.08 -7.19
C THR A 154 -5.45 7.27 -8.46
N THR A 155 -5.22 5.96 -8.32
CA THR A 155 -5.19 5.06 -9.46
C THR A 155 -6.53 5.13 -10.21
N ASN A 156 -6.45 5.33 -11.52
CA ASN A 156 -7.59 5.36 -12.43
C ASN A 156 -7.16 4.82 -13.80
N PHE A 157 -8.11 4.40 -14.63
CA PHE A 157 -7.87 3.85 -15.97
C PHE A 157 -8.52 4.72 -17.04
N ARG A 158 -8.48 6.04 -16.87
CA ARG A 158 -9.10 6.99 -17.80
C ARG A 158 -8.10 7.83 -18.58
N THR A 159 -6.83 7.79 -18.19
CA THR A 159 -5.74 8.52 -18.86
C THR A 159 -5.28 7.74 -20.10
N SER A 160 -5.01 8.43 -21.21
CA SER A 160 -4.38 7.81 -22.37
C SER A 160 -3.01 7.19 -22.01
N GLY A 161 -2.71 6.01 -22.55
CA GLY A 161 -1.56 5.19 -22.15
C GLY A 161 -1.64 4.57 -20.73
N GLY A 162 -2.64 4.95 -19.94
CA GLY A 162 -2.93 4.35 -18.64
C GLY A 162 -3.70 3.04 -18.74
N GLY A 163 -3.71 2.26 -17.66
CA GLY A 163 -4.35 0.95 -17.63
C GLY A 163 -3.52 -0.11 -16.93
N PHE A 164 -3.75 -1.36 -17.29
CA PHE A 164 -2.91 -2.48 -16.84
C PHE A 164 -1.68 -2.61 -17.72
N ALA A 165 -0.55 -2.94 -17.10
CA ALA A 165 0.70 -3.26 -17.79
C ALA A 165 1.28 -4.59 -17.24
N PRO A 166 1.93 -5.40 -18.10
CA PRO A 166 2.55 -6.64 -17.68
C PRO A 166 3.76 -6.38 -16.75
N VAL A 167 3.99 -7.31 -15.82
CA VAL A 167 5.17 -7.30 -14.95
C VAL A 167 6.03 -8.50 -15.33
N PHE A 168 7.27 -8.24 -15.72
CA PHE A 168 8.24 -9.28 -16.04
C PHE A 168 9.20 -9.44 -14.87
N LEU A 169 9.26 -10.64 -14.29
CA LEU A 169 10.24 -10.98 -13.28
C LEU A 169 11.53 -11.39 -13.98
N VAL A 170 12.54 -10.53 -13.91
CA VAL A 170 13.87 -10.85 -14.41
C VAL A 170 14.67 -11.48 -13.28
N ARG A 171 15.17 -12.70 -13.49
CA ARG A 171 16.08 -13.35 -12.53
C ARG A 171 17.45 -12.70 -12.69
N GLU A 172 18.04 -12.20 -11.62
CA GLU A 172 19.43 -11.75 -11.68
C GLU A 172 20.32 -12.94 -12.10
N PRO A 173 21.22 -12.75 -13.08
CA PRO A 173 22.18 -13.79 -13.42
C PRO A 173 23.05 -14.06 -12.19
N GLN A 174 23.26 -15.33 -11.87
CA GLN A 174 24.18 -15.71 -10.80
C GLN A 174 25.59 -15.26 -11.21
N VAL A 175 26.13 -14.26 -10.54
CA VAL A 175 27.54 -13.91 -10.67
C VAL A 175 28.32 -14.99 -9.94
N SER A 176 28.85 -15.96 -10.69
CA SER A 176 29.84 -16.90 -10.18
C SER A 176 31.04 -16.10 -9.66
N PRO A 177 31.53 -16.31 -8.42
CA PRO A 177 32.78 -15.71 -7.99
C PRO A 177 33.88 -16.19 -8.93
N GLY A 178 34.42 -15.27 -9.74
CA GLY A 178 35.45 -15.59 -10.72
C GLY A 178 36.66 -16.22 -10.04
N ALA A 179 37.08 -17.39 -10.55
CA ALA A 179 38.34 -18.01 -10.22
C ALA A 179 39.48 -17.03 -10.53
N CYS A 180 40.18 -16.58 -9.49
CA CYS A 180 41.45 -15.90 -9.63
C CYS A 180 42.44 -16.88 -10.28
N ARG A 181 42.87 -16.61 -11.51
CA ARG A 181 44.02 -17.30 -12.11
C ARG A 181 45.29 -16.60 -11.60
N PRO A 182 46.23 -17.29 -10.93
CA PRO A 182 47.52 -16.71 -10.65
C PRO A 182 48.33 -16.56 -11.95
N ALA A 183 49.16 -15.52 -11.97
CA ALA A 183 50.12 -15.21 -13.02
C ALA A 183 51.28 -16.22 -13.06
#